data_AF-A0A520HH17-F1
#
_entry.id   AF-A0A520HH17-F1
#
_cell.length_a   1.000
_cell.length_b   1.000
_cell.length_c   1.000
_cell.angle_alpha   90.00
_cell.angle_beta   90.00
_cell.angle_gamma   90.00
#
_symmetry.space_group_name_H-M   'P 1'
#
loop_
_entity.id
_entity.type
_entity.pdbx_description
1 polymer ?
#
loop_
_entity_poly.entity_id
_entity_poly.type
_entity_poly.pdbx_seq_one_letter_code
_entity_poly.pdbx_strand_id
1 'polypeptide(L)'
;MARKFLYVMAFLVVLVIAGAIALSIWGNDLVRLSLVPGEAFRPQPSLASRAYDGQRLWLARPGIANDPARWTPPGYSPAATPGPAAVFFVHPTSYISAVGAGHWNASLDDRDTNDRAALFLRGQASAFNAVGEIWAPRYRQATFGAFLSDRTDAERALGLAYGDVEAAFDAFLRQVGPDRPIILAGHSQGALHLTRLLR
;
A
#
# COMPACT_ATOMS: atom_id res chain seq x y z
N MET A 1 -8.29 -44.66 -31.91
CA MET A 1 -7.95 -43.25 -31.64
C MET A 1 -8.85 -42.63 -30.56
N ALA A 2 -10.18 -42.72 -30.68
CA ALA A 2 -11.12 -42.14 -29.70
C ALA A 2 -10.92 -42.58 -28.24
N ARG A 3 -10.65 -43.88 -27.97
CA ARG A 3 -10.48 -44.38 -26.60
C ARG A 3 -9.28 -43.76 -25.85
N LYS A 4 -8.13 -43.61 -26.54
CA LYS A 4 -6.93 -42.97 -25.96
C LYS A 4 -7.20 -41.49 -25.67
N PHE A 5 -7.89 -40.81 -26.59
CA PHE A 5 -8.33 -39.43 -26.40
C PHE A 5 -9.25 -39.28 -25.18
N LEU A 6 -10.25 -40.16 -25.02
CA LEU A 6 -11.16 -40.13 -23.86
C LEU A 6 -10.43 -40.36 -22.54
N TYR A 7 -9.41 -41.22 -22.48
CA TYR A 7 -8.61 -41.39 -21.25
C TYR A 7 -7.80 -40.15 -20.91
N VAL A 8 -7.22 -39.48 -21.91
CA VAL A 8 -6.50 -38.22 -21.68
C VAL A 8 -7.47 -37.15 -21.18
N MET A 9 -8.66 -37.03 -21.79
CA MET A 9 -9.68 -36.06 -21.33
C MET A 9 -10.18 -36.36 -19.92
N ALA A 10 -10.49 -37.63 -19.62
CA ALA A 10 -10.90 -38.05 -18.28
C ALA A 10 -9.81 -37.74 -17.23
N PHE A 11 -8.54 -37.99 -17.56
CA PHE A 11 -7.42 -37.66 -16.68
C PHE A 11 -7.32 -36.15 -16.42
N LEU A 12 -7.41 -35.31 -17.46
CA LEU A 12 -7.38 -33.86 -17.29
C LEU A 12 -8.56 -33.34 -16.47
N VAL A 13 -9.76 -33.89 -16.67
CA VAL A 13 -10.94 -33.54 -15.87
C VAL A 13 -10.73 -33.90 -14.40
N VAL A 14 -10.25 -35.11 -14.11
CA VAL A 14 -9.92 -35.54 -12.74
C VAL A 14 -8.86 -34.63 -12.13
N LEU A 15 -7.83 -34.24 -12.89
CA LEU A 15 -6.78 -33.33 -12.42
C LEU A 15 -7.32 -31.94 -12.09
N VAL A 16 -8.22 -31.39 -12.92
CA VAL A 16 -8.86 -30.10 -12.65
C VAL A 16 -9.74 -30.18 -11.40
N ILE A 17 -10.54 -31.25 -11.24
CA ILE A 17 -11.39 -31.45 -10.06
C ILE A 17 -10.53 -31.59 -8.81
N ALA A 18 -9.48 -32.41 -8.85
CA ALA A 18 -8.55 -32.58 -7.74
C ALA A 18 -7.86 -31.25 -7.38
N GLY A 19 -7.42 -30.47 -8.38
CA GLY A 19 -6.86 -29.15 -8.17
C GLY A 19 -7.85 -28.16 -7.56
N ALA A 20 -9.11 -28.16 -8.01
CA ALA A 20 -10.16 -27.31 -7.46
C ALA A 20 -10.48 -27.67 -6.00
N ILE A 21 -10.53 -28.98 -5.67
CA ILE A 21 -10.70 -29.46 -4.29
C ILE A 21 -9.49 -29.06 -3.44
N ALA A 22 -8.28 -29.19 -3.97
CA ALA A 22 -7.09 -28.79 -3.24
C ALA A 22 -7.07 -27.29 -2.94
N LEU A 23 -7.42 -26.45 -3.92
CA LEU A 23 -7.54 -25.00 -3.73
C LEU A 23 -8.69 -24.61 -2.80
N SER A 24 -9.80 -25.36 -2.79
CA SER A 24 -10.92 -25.07 -1.89
C SER A 24 -10.61 -25.40 -0.43
N ILE A 25 -9.81 -26.45 -0.19
CA ILE A 25 -9.42 -26.86 1.17
C ILE A 25 -8.21 -26.06 1.67
N TRP A 26 -7.17 -25.90 0.84
CA TRP A 26 -5.87 -25.34 1.25
C TRP A 26 -5.50 -24.00 0.61
N GLY A 27 -6.42 -23.36 -0.13
CA GLY A 27 -6.13 -22.12 -0.85
C GLY A 27 -5.54 -21.02 0.04
N ASN A 28 -6.12 -20.80 1.23
CA ASN A 28 -5.63 -19.79 2.18
C ASN A 28 -4.22 -20.10 2.70
N ASP A 29 -3.93 -21.37 2.98
CA ASP A 29 -2.61 -21.80 3.45
C ASP A 29 -1.56 -21.66 2.35
N LEU A 30 -1.93 -21.96 1.10
CA LEU A 30 -1.06 -21.76 -0.06
C LEU A 30 -0.76 -20.27 -0.28
N VAL A 31 -1.77 -19.39 -0.13
CA VAL A 31 -1.57 -17.94 -0.21
C VAL A 31 -0.68 -17.45 0.93
N ARG A 32 -0.90 -17.91 2.17
CA ARG A 32 -0.05 -17.57 3.33
C ARG A 32 1.38 -18.04 3.15
N LEU A 33 1.58 -19.29 2.74
CA LEU A 33 2.89 -19.87 2.45
C LEU A 33 3.63 -19.04 1.39
N SER A 34 2.89 -18.45 0.44
CA SER A 34 3.44 -17.66 -0.64
C SER A 34 3.77 -16.23 -0.24
N LEU A 35 2.91 -15.58 0.55
CA LEU A 35 2.97 -14.13 0.78
C LEU A 35 3.54 -13.74 2.15
N VAL A 36 3.53 -14.65 3.14
CA VAL A 36 4.09 -14.39 4.46
C VAL A 36 5.60 -14.64 4.43
N PRO A 37 6.45 -13.65 4.77
CA PRO A 37 7.89 -13.84 4.83
C PRO A 37 8.32 -14.97 5.77
N GLY A 38 9.21 -15.83 5.28
CA GLY A 38 9.83 -16.88 6.09
C GLY A 38 10.91 -16.38 7.05
N GLU A 39 11.40 -15.16 6.88
CA GLU A 39 12.42 -14.58 7.74
C GLU A 39 11.86 -14.02 9.06
N ALA A 40 12.75 -13.79 10.03
CA ALA A 40 12.43 -13.01 11.23
C ALA A 40 12.43 -11.51 10.90
N PHE A 41 11.60 -10.73 11.60
CA PHE A 41 11.61 -9.28 11.46
C PHE A 41 12.98 -8.71 11.88
N ARG A 42 13.52 -7.82 11.06
CA ARG A 42 14.77 -7.09 11.35
C ARG A 42 14.43 -5.65 11.76
N PRO A 43 14.71 -5.24 13.01
CA PRO A 43 14.53 -3.87 13.42
C PRO A 43 15.31 -2.91 12.52
N GLN A 44 14.65 -1.83 12.12
CA GLN A 44 15.26 -0.76 11.36
C GLN A 44 15.21 0.52 12.19
N PRO A 45 16.22 1.40 12.08
CA PRO A 45 16.20 2.67 12.78
C PRO A 45 15.01 3.52 12.31
N SER A 46 14.50 4.36 13.21
CA SER A 46 13.57 5.43 12.86
C SER A 46 14.21 6.37 11.85
N LEU A 47 13.39 6.99 11.00
CA LEU A 47 13.87 8.03 10.11
C LEU A 47 14.35 9.24 10.92
N ALA A 48 15.19 10.07 10.29
CA ALA A 48 15.58 11.36 10.90
C ALA A 48 14.32 12.20 11.20
N SER A 49 14.35 12.98 12.28
CA SER A 49 13.19 13.73 12.79
C SER A 49 12.52 14.67 11.77
N ARG A 50 13.25 15.09 10.73
CA ARG A 50 12.79 15.97 9.64
C ARG A 50 12.88 15.32 8.27
N ALA A 51 12.86 13.99 8.20
CA ALA A 51 13.00 13.26 6.93
C ALA A 51 11.89 13.61 5.92
N TYR A 52 10.70 13.97 6.38
CA TYR A 52 9.54 14.36 5.56
C TYR A 52 9.42 15.86 5.28
N ASP A 53 10.37 16.71 5.72
CA ASP A 53 10.36 18.13 5.35
C ASP A 53 10.68 18.29 3.84
N GLY A 54 11.57 17.44 3.31
CA GLY A 54 11.90 17.37 1.88
C GLY A 54 10.87 16.64 1.04
N GLN A 55 10.95 16.75 -0.29
CA GLN A 55 9.98 16.13 -1.22
C GLN A 55 10.20 14.62 -1.45
N ARG A 56 11.42 14.11 -1.21
CA ARG A 56 11.81 12.74 -1.59
C ARG A 56 10.92 11.65 -0.99
N LEU A 57 10.46 11.83 0.25
CA LEU A 57 9.63 10.87 0.95
C LEU A 57 8.13 11.09 0.74
N TRP A 58 7.74 11.86 -0.27
CA TRP A 58 6.35 12.03 -0.65
C TRP A 58 6.11 11.39 -2.02
N LEU A 59 4.99 10.69 -2.15
CA LEU A 59 4.44 10.27 -3.45
C LEU A 59 3.58 11.37 -4.05
N ALA A 60 2.84 12.10 -3.19
CA ALA A 60 2.05 13.26 -3.56
C ALA A 60 2.25 14.36 -2.51
N ARG A 61 2.40 15.60 -2.98
CA ARG A 61 2.32 16.85 -2.21
C ARG A 61 2.38 18.03 -3.19
N PRO A 62 1.89 19.22 -2.79
CA PRO A 62 2.12 20.45 -3.54
C PRO A 62 3.58 20.62 -3.93
N GLY A 63 3.82 20.94 -5.21
CA GLY A 63 5.14 21.18 -5.78
C GLY A 63 5.86 19.94 -6.32
N ILE A 64 5.29 18.73 -6.21
CA ILE A 64 5.84 17.54 -6.87
C ILE A 64 5.46 17.52 -8.36
N ALA A 65 6.47 17.29 -9.22
CA ALA A 65 6.25 17.04 -10.63
C ALA A 65 5.59 15.66 -10.85
N ASN A 66 4.65 15.58 -11.79
CA ASN A 66 3.90 14.35 -12.10
C ASN A 66 3.18 13.73 -10.89
N ASP A 67 2.61 14.57 -10.01
CA ASP A 67 1.87 14.11 -8.83
C ASP A 67 0.73 13.15 -9.21
N PRO A 68 0.79 11.86 -8.80
CA PRO A 68 -0.22 10.86 -9.14
C PRO A 68 -1.60 11.21 -8.57
N ALA A 69 -1.67 11.95 -7.47
CA ALA A 69 -2.93 12.37 -6.86
C ALA A 69 -3.62 13.49 -7.67
N ARG A 70 -2.95 14.07 -8.68
CA ARG A 70 -3.53 15.06 -9.59
C ARG A 70 -4.06 14.45 -10.90
N TRP A 71 -4.01 13.13 -11.04
CA TRP A 71 -4.55 12.45 -12.23
C TRP A 71 -6.05 12.75 -12.40
N THR A 72 -6.47 12.92 -13.66
CA THR A 72 -7.87 13.05 -14.05
C THR A 72 -8.18 12.20 -15.27
N PRO A 73 -9.43 11.72 -15.41
CA PRO A 73 -9.87 11.05 -16.62
C PRO A 73 -9.90 12.01 -17.81
N PRO A 74 -9.81 11.51 -19.06
CA PRO A 74 -9.97 12.33 -20.26
C PRO A 74 -11.27 13.13 -20.22
N GLY A 75 -11.21 14.41 -20.58
CA GLY A 75 -12.36 15.31 -20.58
C GLY A 75 -12.68 15.97 -19.23
N TYR A 76 -11.93 15.65 -18.16
CA TYR A 76 -12.06 16.32 -16.86
C TYR A 76 -10.79 17.11 -16.53
N SER A 77 -10.98 18.39 -16.17
CA SER A 77 -9.93 19.25 -15.63
C SER A 77 -10.30 19.65 -14.20
N PRO A 78 -9.41 19.46 -13.21
CA PRO A 78 -9.68 19.93 -11.86
C PRO A 78 -9.61 21.46 -11.83
N ALA A 79 -10.14 22.08 -10.78
CA ALA A 79 -9.98 23.51 -10.57
C ALA A 79 -8.49 23.90 -10.56
N ALA A 80 -8.17 25.05 -11.15
CA ALA A 80 -6.79 25.55 -11.21
C ALA A 80 -6.17 25.68 -9.81
N THR A 81 -6.99 26.08 -8.83
CA THR A 81 -6.64 26.12 -7.42
C THR A 81 -7.47 25.07 -6.68
N PRO A 82 -6.84 24.13 -5.96
CA PRO A 82 -7.55 23.22 -5.07
C PRO A 82 -8.34 24.00 -4.01
N GLY A 83 -9.39 23.38 -3.46
CA GLY A 83 -10.12 23.94 -2.33
C GLY A 83 -9.25 24.14 -1.07
N PRO A 84 -9.82 24.72 -0.01
CA PRO A 84 -9.05 25.18 1.16
C PRO A 84 -8.47 24.04 2.00
N ALA A 85 -8.95 22.81 1.83
CA ALA A 85 -8.54 21.69 2.67
C ALA A 85 -7.10 21.24 2.40
N ALA A 86 -6.50 20.62 3.40
CA ALA A 86 -5.29 19.82 3.27
C ALA A 86 -5.65 18.35 3.52
N VAL A 87 -5.36 17.48 2.55
CA VAL A 87 -5.74 16.06 2.60
C VAL A 87 -4.51 15.24 2.90
N PHE A 88 -4.47 14.59 4.06
CA PHE A 88 -3.45 13.59 4.39
C PHE A 88 -3.98 12.21 4.00
N PHE A 89 -3.48 11.69 2.88
CA PHE A 89 -3.91 10.43 2.30
C PHE A 89 -2.87 9.33 2.53
N VAL A 90 -3.24 8.26 3.26
CA VAL A 90 -2.36 7.10 3.46
C VAL A 90 -2.80 5.96 2.54
N HIS A 91 -1.97 5.67 1.54
CA HIS A 91 -2.27 4.67 0.51
C HIS A 91 -2.29 3.24 1.06
N PRO A 92 -3.00 2.31 0.38
CA PRO A 92 -3.05 0.91 0.79
C PRO A 92 -1.72 0.20 0.55
N THR A 93 -1.68 -1.07 0.96
CA THR A 93 -0.55 -1.97 0.74
C THR A 93 -0.26 -2.12 -0.75
N SER A 94 0.86 -1.55 -1.20
CA SER A 94 1.41 -1.76 -2.53
C SER A 94 2.61 -2.70 -2.54
N TYR A 95 3.20 -2.96 -1.38
CA TYR A 95 4.24 -3.98 -1.22
C TYR A 95 3.62 -5.37 -1.19
N ILE A 96 3.75 -6.09 -2.31
CA ILE A 96 3.37 -7.49 -2.43
C ILE A 96 4.66 -8.24 -2.72
N SER A 97 5.20 -8.91 -1.72
CA SER A 97 6.43 -9.68 -1.86
C SER A 97 6.27 -10.85 -2.82
N ALA A 98 7.33 -11.13 -3.59
CA ALA A 98 7.43 -12.33 -4.39
C ALA A 98 7.48 -13.59 -3.50
N VAL A 99 6.95 -14.70 -4.02
CA VAL A 99 6.88 -15.99 -3.33
C VAL A 99 8.27 -16.41 -2.87
N GLY A 100 8.44 -16.60 -1.55
CA GLY A 100 9.67 -17.10 -0.95
C GLY A 100 10.86 -16.12 -0.89
N ALA A 101 10.71 -14.88 -1.34
CA ALA A 101 11.78 -13.87 -1.37
C ALA A 101 11.36 -12.51 -0.78
N GLY A 102 10.23 -12.47 -0.07
CA GLY A 102 9.71 -11.27 0.57
C GLY A 102 10.41 -10.88 1.86
N HIS A 103 10.55 -9.57 2.07
CA HIS A 103 10.88 -9.00 3.37
C HIS A 103 9.61 -8.58 4.12
N TRP A 104 9.75 -8.32 5.41
CA TRP A 104 8.63 -7.80 6.21
C TRP A 104 8.20 -6.39 5.81
N ASN A 105 9.14 -5.54 5.39
CA ASN A 105 8.88 -4.17 4.97
C ASN A 105 9.61 -3.84 3.66
N ALA A 106 8.97 -3.05 2.81
CA ALA A 106 9.61 -2.51 1.61
C ALA A 106 10.72 -1.51 1.97
N SER A 107 11.76 -1.46 1.14
CA SER A 107 12.68 -0.31 1.12
C SER A 107 11.94 0.94 0.66
N LEU A 108 12.32 2.12 1.17
CA LEU A 108 11.76 3.40 0.71
C LEU A 108 12.03 3.65 -0.78
N ASP A 109 13.09 3.06 -1.33
CA ASP A 109 13.49 3.18 -2.74
C ASP A 109 13.00 2.00 -3.59
N ASP A 110 12.15 1.11 -3.06
CA ASP A 110 11.59 -0.01 -3.82
C ASP A 110 10.68 0.51 -4.94
N ARG A 111 11.15 0.39 -6.18
CA ARG A 111 10.48 0.98 -7.35
C ARG A 111 9.11 0.38 -7.60
N ASP A 112 8.97 -0.95 -7.56
CA ASP A 112 7.71 -1.63 -7.87
C ASP A 112 6.63 -1.28 -6.84
N THR A 113 7.02 -1.21 -5.57
CA THR A 113 6.15 -0.77 -4.47
C THR A 113 5.70 0.67 -4.67
N ASN A 114 6.63 1.57 -4.99
CA ASN A 114 6.32 2.99 -5.18
C ASN A 114 5.49 3.25 -6.45
N ASP A 115 5.78 2.57 -7.56
CA ASP A 115 5.03 2.67 -8.82
C ASP A 115 3.59 2.16 -8.62
N ARG A 116 3.41 1.05 -7.89
CA ARG A 116 2.08 0.55 -7.53
C ARG A 116 1.36 1.46 -6.54
N ALA A 117 2.06 2.06 -5.58
CA ALA A 117 1.46 3.06 -4.67
C ALA A 117 0.96 4.28 -5.46
N ALA A 118 1.77 4.78 -6.40
CA ALA A 118 1.37 5.88 -7.30
C ALA A 118 0.13 5.50 -8.14
N LEU A 119 0.04 4.26 -8.64
CA LEU A 119 -1.16 3.78 -9.33
C LEU A 119 -2.40 3.83 -8.43
N PHE A 120 -2.30 3.42 -7.16
CA PHE A 120 -3.40 3.53 -6.22
C PHE A 120 -3.77 4.99 -5.92
N LEU A 121 -2.80 5.88 -5.78
CA LEU A 121 -3.06 7.31 -5.59
C LEU A 121 -3.85 7.91 -6.77
N ARG A 122 -3.53 7.51 -8.01
CA ARG A 122 -4.29 7.94 -9.19
C ARG A 122 -5.76 7.52 -9.12
N GLY A 123 -6.06 6.33 -8.59
CA GLY A 123 -7.43 5.82 -8.52
C GLY A 123 -8.20 6.23 -7.26
N GLN A 124 -7.50 6.53 -6.16
CA GLN A 124 -8.11 6.71 -4.83
C GLN A 124 -7.93 8.13 -4.30
N ALA A 125 -6.69 8.63 -4.27
CA ALA A 125 -6.40 9.95 -3.70
C ALA A 125 -6.90 11.08 -4.63
N SER A 126 -6.88 10.86 -5.96
CA SER A 126 -7.36 11.83 -6.94
C SER A 126 -8.83 12.23 -6.75
N ALA A 127 -9.65 11.43 -6.06
CA ALA A 127 -11.02 11.80 -5.69
C ALA A 127 -11.09 13.09 -4.87
N PHE A 128 -10.00 13.47 -4.19
CA PHE A 128 -9.93 14.66 -3.34
C PHE A 128 -9.31 15.88 -4.04
N ASN A 129 -8.88 15.77 -5.30
CA ASN A 129 -8.03 16.76 -5.95
C ASN A 129 -8.71 18.13 -6.22
N ALA A 130 -10.04 18.18 -6.15
CA ALA A 130 -10.82 19.41 -6.21
C ALA A 130 -11.01 20.06 -4.82
N VAL A 131 -10.96 19.27 -3.74
CA VAL A 131 -11.30 19.73 -2.38
C VAL A 131 -10.09 20.33 -1.67
N GLY A 132 -8.89 19.85 -1.99
CA GLY A 132 -7.69 20.31 -1.29
C GLY A 132 -6.39 19.81 -1.87
N GLU A 133 -5.31 20.31 -1.30
CA GLU A 133 -3.97 19.83 -1.58
C GLU A 133 -3.76 18.45 -0.94
N ILE A 134 -3.35 17.48 -1.74
CA ILE A 134 -3.19 16.10 -1.29
C ILE A 134 -1.73 15.83 -0.93
N TRP A 135 -1.54 15.23 0.23
CA TRP A 135 -0.26 14.81 0.78
C TRP A 135 -0.31 13.31 1.02
N ALA A 136 0.54 12.55 0.33
CA ALA A 136 0.65 11.11 0.50
C ALA A 136 2.11 10.70 0.69
N PRO A 137 2.49 10.17 1.87
CA PRO A 137 3.87 9.82 2.15
C PRO A 137 4.29 8.52 1.46
N ARG A 138 5.59 8.41 1.15
CA ARG A 138 6.30 7.14 1.01
C ARG A 138 6.64 6.65 2.41
N TYR A 139 6.41 5.39 2.70
CA TYR A 139 6.75 4.78 3.99
C TYR A 139 7.17 3.33 3.80
N ARG A 140 7.91 2.76 4.76
CA ARG A 140 8.36 1.36 4.74
C ARG A 140 7.18 0.42 4.99
N GLN A 141 6.33 0.27 3.97
CA GLN A 141 5.12 -0.53 4.00
C GLN A 141 5.41 -1.94 4.49
N ALA A 142 4.59 -2.45 5.40
CA ALA A 142 4.59 -3.87 5.67
C ALA A 142 4.07 -4.62 4.43
N THR A 143 4.61 -5.81 4.18
CA THR A 143 4.12 -6.64 3.07
C THR A 143 2.67 -7.03 3.28
N PHE A 144 1.93 -7.30 2.20
CA PHE A 144 0.58 -7.86 2.28
C PHE A 144 0.50 -9.11 3.17
N GLY A 145 1.56 -9.92 3.21
CA GLY A 145 1.65 -11.07 4.11
C GLY A 145 1.51 -10.74 5.60
N ALA A 146 1.80 -9.50 6.03
CA ALA A 146 1.59 -9.08 7.41
C ALA A 146 0.10 -9.09 7.81
N PHE A 147 -0.82 -8.94 6.85
CA PHE A 147 -2.27 -9.04 7.10
C PHE A 147 -2.79 -10.48 7.07
N LEU A 148 -1.93 -11.45 6.72
CA LEU A 148 -2.27 -12.86 6.62
C LEU A 148 -1.65 -13.70 7.74
N SER A 149 -0.95 -13.06 8.68
CA SER A 149 -0.14 -13.72 9.71
C SER A 149 -0.38 -13.10 11.09
N ASP A 150 -0.53 -13.97 12.09
CA ASP A 150 -0.65 -13.57 13.50
C ASP A 150 0.72 -13.56 14.22
N ARG A 151 1.82 -13.56 13.46
CA ARG A 151 3.18 -13.53 14.02
C ARG A 151 3.47 -12.14 14.59
N THR A 152 4.19 -12.11 15.72
CA THR A 152 4.74 -10.85 16.29
C THR A 152 5.58 -10.05 15.29
N ASP A 153 6.19 -10.73 14.32
CA ASP A 153 6.96 -10.09 13.25
C ASP A 153 6.07 -9.24 12.32
N ALA A 154 4.84 -9.67 12.05
CA ALA A 154 3.86 -8.91 11.27
C ALA A 154 3.45 -7.62 12.02
N GLU A 155 3.21 -7.71 13.32
CA GLU A 155 2.89 -6.57 14.17
C GLU A 155 4.06 -5.56 14.21
N ARG A 156 5.29 -6.04 14.34
CA ARG A 156 6.50 -5.21 14.29
C ARG A 156 6.69 -4.52 12.94
N ALA A 157 6.40 -5.23 11.85
CA ALA A 157 6.44 -4.68 10.50
C ALA A 157 5.42 -3.55 10.32
N LEU A 158 4.18 -3.76 10.77
CA LEU A 158 3.14 -2.73 10.79
C LEU A 158 3.48 -1.57 11.73
N GLY A 159 4.17 -1.84 12.84
CA GLY A 159 4.69 -0.83 13.76
C GLY A 159 5.75 0.06 13.12
N LEU A 160 6.69 -0.52 12.38
CA LEU A 160 7.70 0.23 11.64
C LEU A 160 7.05 1.13 10.56
N ALA A 161 6.11 0.57 9.80
CA ALA A 161 5.35 1.31 8.79
C ALA A 161 4.55 2.47 9.41
N TYR A 162 3.94 2.24 10.57
CA TYR A 162 3.22 3.26 11.32
C TYR A 162 4.12 4.42 11.76
N GLY A 163 5.32 4.13 12.28
CA GLY A 163 6.25 5.18 12.73
C GLY A 163 6.68 6.13 11.60
N ASP A 164 6.79 5.62 10.37
CA ASP A 164 7.02 6.45 9.19
C ASP A 164 5.79 7.33 8.85
N VAL A 165 4.57 6.78 8.96
CA VAL A 165 3.32 7.53 8.74
C VAL A 165 3.11 8.62 9.80
N GLU A 166 3.46 8.34 11.06
CA GLU A 166 3.45 9.32 12.15
C GLU A 166 4.43 10.46 11.89
N ALA A 167 5.69 10.15 11.54
CA ALA A 167 6.67 11.17 11.18
C ALA A 167 6.25 12.00 9.95
N ALA A 168 5.55 11.39 8.99
CA ALA A 168 4.98 12.10 7.85
C ALA A 168 3.83 13.02 8.26
N PHE A 169 2.96 12.56 9.17
CA PHE A 169 1.83 13.35 9.66
C PHE A 169 2.30 14.60 10.42
N ASP A 170 3.33 14.46 11.26
CA ASP A 170 3.96 15.59 11.94
C ASP A 170 4.52 16.63 10.95
N ALA A 171 5.19 16.16 9.88
CA ALA A 171 5.70 17.03 8.84
C ALA A 171 4.60 17.68 8.01
N PHE A 172 3.50 16.97 7.78
CA PHE A 172 2.29 17.50 7.13
C PHE A 172 1.71 18.65 7.95
N LEU A 173 1.44 18.45 9.25
CA LEU A 173 0.88 19.48 10.14
C LEU A 173 1.73 20.75 10.17
N ARG A 174 3.05 20.60 10.24
CA ARG A 174 3.98 21.77 10.20
C ARG A 174 3.92 22.51 8.87
N GLN A 175 3.77 21.81 7.75
CA GLN A 175 3.83 22.41 6.41
C GLN A 175 2.50 23.03 5.99
N VAL A 176 1.36 22.48 6.42
CA VAL A 176 0.04 23.01 6.05
C VAL A 176 -0.44 24.14 6.95
N GLY A 177 0.13 24.25 8.16
CA GLY A 177 -0.22 25.27 9.14
C GLY A 177 -1.53 24.97 9.88
N PRO A 178 -1.84 25.73 10.94
CA PRO A 178 -2.96 25.44 11.84
C PRO A 178 -4.34 25.85 11.29
N ASP A 179 -4.38 26.70 10.26
CA ASP A 179 -5.62 27.39 9.85
C ASP A 179 -6.43 26.64 8.76
N ARG A 180 -5.92 25.51 8.28
CA ARG A 180 -6.55 24.76 7.18
C ARG A 180 -7.39 23.61 7.70
N PRO A 181 -8.59 23.38 7.14
CA PRO A 181 -9.34 22.16 7.45
C PRO A 181 -8.57 20.94 6.94
N ILE A 182 -8.44 19.92 7.78
CA ILE A 182 -7.71 18.68 7.47
C ILE A 182 -8.70 17.57 7.16
N ILE A 183 -8.44 16.84 6.07
CA ILE A 183 -9.10 15.58 5.75
C ILE A 183 -8.09 14.45 5.93
N LEU A 184 -8.41 13.47 6.78
CA LEU A 184 -7.66 12.23 6.86
C LEU A 184 -8.37 11.17 6.03
N ALA A 185 -7.66 10.56 5.08
CA ALA A 185 -8.21 9.53 4.21
C ALA A 185 -7.22 8.39 4.04
N GLY A 186 -7.69 7.14 4.10
CA GLY A 186 -6.81 5.99 3.94
C GLY A 186 -7.57 4.73 3.57
N HIS A 187 -6.86 3.78 2.97
CA HIS A 187 -7.41 2.50 2.54
C HIS A 187 -6.53 1.35 3.06
N SER A 188 -7.14 0.23 3.47
CA SER A 188 -6.42 -0.96 3.95
C SER A 188 -5.37 -0.62 5.03
N GLN A 189 -4.09 -0.95 4.82
CA GLN A 189 -2.99 -0.57 5.73
C GLN A 189 -2.98 0.93 6.08
N GLY A 190 -3.31 1.81 5.14
CA GLY A 190 -3.38 3.24 5.41
C GLY A 190 -4.51 3.60 6.37
N ALA A 191 -5.68 2.96 6.25
CA ALA A 191 -6.79 3.15 7.19
C ALA A 191 -6.43 2.63 8.60
N LEU A 192 -5.70 1.51 8.68
CA LEU A 192 -5.16 0.99 9.94
C LEU A 192 -4.22 2.02 10.60
N HIS A 193 -3.29 2.61 9.85
CA HIS A 193 -2.38 3.62 10.38
C HIS A 193 -3.09 4.91 10.81
N LEU A 194 -4.07 5.40 10.03
CA LEU A 194 -4.86 6.56 10.43
C LEU A 194 -5.67 6.31 11.70
N THR A 195 -6.26 5.12 11.84
CA THR A 195 -6.98 4.75 13.08
C THR A 195 -6.05 4.80 14.30
N ARG A 196 -4.77 4.46 14.13
CA ARG A 196 -3.77 4.57 15.19
C ARG A 196 -3.37 6.02 15.49
N LEU A 197 -3.29 6.89 14.48
CA LEU A 197 -3.00 8.31 14.67
C LEU A 197 -4.11 9.06 15.44
N LEU A 198 -5.35 8.58 15.35
CA LEU A 198 -6.51 9.20 15.98
C LEU A 198 -6.74 8.79 17.45
N ARG A 199 -5.87 7.95 18.02
CA ARG A 199 -5.94 7.51 19.41
C ARG A 199 -4.93 8.26 20.26
#